data_AF-A0A959HGI9-F1
#
_entry.id   AF-A0A959HGI9-F1
#
_cell.length_a   1.000
_cell.length_b   1.000
_cell.length_c   1.000
_cell.angle_alpha   90.00
_cell.angle_beta   90.00
_cell.angle_gamma   90.00
#
_symmetry.space_group_name_H-M   'P 1'
#
loop_
_entity.id
_entity.type
_entity.pdbx_description
1 polymer ?
#
loop_
_entity_poly.entity_id
_entity_poly.type
_entity_poly.pdbx_seq_one_letter_code
_entity_poly.pdbx_strand_id
1 'polypeptide(L)'
;NYAVPKPDRDLFHLYYQVVESDYFQSLGFTVKYYDQATGKFDKRAIKKAINRIVENNRAYYPNLNPATGSLKFDSLPDFARSFLLMIRNLEMVKTD
;
A
#
# COMPACT_ATOMS: atom_id res chain seq x y z
N ASN A 1 -2.80 -3.24 -23.96
CA ASN A 1 -2.62 -2.17 -22.95
C ASN A 1 -1.41 -2.57 -22.12
N TYR A 2 -0.26 -1.89 -22.26
CA TYR A 2 1.03 -2.30 -21.64
C TYR A 2 1.32 -1.60 -20.30
N ALA A 3 0.40 -0.76 -19.83
CA ALA A 3 0.54 -0.10 -18.54
C ALA A 3 0.17 -1.04 -17.39
N VAL A 4 0.92 -0.93 -16.29
CA VAL A 4 0.59 -1.58 -15.02
C VAL A 4 -0.85 -1.21 -14.62
N PRO A 5 -1.69 -2.18 -14.21
CA PRO A 5 -3.04 -1.90 -13.72
C PRO A 5 -3.05 -0.79 -12.66
N LYS A 6 -4.10 0.06 -12.68
CA LYS A 6 -4.23 1.17 -11.74
C LYS A 6 -4.11 0.74 -10.26
N PRO A 7 -4.73 -0.37 -9.79
CA PRO A 7 -4.60 -0.77 -8.39
C PRO A 7 -3.17 -1.07 -7.98
N ASP A 8 -2.41 -1.80 -8.82
CA ASP A 8 -1.01 -2.12 -8.54
C ASP A 8 -0.18 -0.84 -8.42
N ARG A 9 -0.33 0.08 -9.39
CA ARG A 9 0.38 1.37 -9.36
C ARG A 9 0.06 2.17 -8.09
N ASP A 10 -1.21 2.25 -7.72
CA ASP A 10 -1.63 3.00 -6.54
C ASP A 10 -1.08 2.34 -5.25
N LEU A 11 -1.03 0.99 -5.18
CA LEU A 11 -0.42 0.26 -4.07
C LEU A 11 1.10 0.41 -4.02
N PHE A 12 1.79 0.39 -5.16
CA PHE A 12 3.23 0.67 -5.22
C PHE A 12 3.55 2.10 -4.79
N HIS A 13 2.70 3.07 -5.13
CA HIS A 13 2.88 4.43 -4.65
C HIS A 13 2.72 4.51 -3.12
N LEU A 14 1.71 3.85 -2.56
CA LEU A 14 1.57 3.74 -1.10
C LEU A 14 2.78 3.05 -0.46
N TYR A 15 3.31 1.98 -1.06
CA TYR A 15 4.53 1.33 -0.58
C TYR A 15 5.68 2.34 -0.41
N TYR A 16 5.95 3.16 -1.43
CA TYR A 16 6.95 4.22 -1.35
C TYR A 16 6.64 5.27 -0.29
N GLN A 17 5.37 5.64 -0.10
CA GLN A 17 4.98 6.56 0.97
C GLN A 17 5.28 6.02 2.38
N VAL A 18 5.29 4.69 2.55
CA VAL A 18 5.67 4.06 3.82
C VAL A 18 7.19 3.95 3.95
N VAL A 19 7.89 3.39 2.96
CA VAL A 19 9.34 3.13 3.10
C VAL A 19 10.19 4.40 2.98
N GLU A 20 9.73 5.37 2.20
CA GLU A 20 10.35 6.69 2.03
C GLU A 20 9.58 7.79 2.77
N SER A 21 9.06 7.50 3.97
CA SER A 21 8.13 8.40 4.66
C SER A 21 8.69 9.81 4.94
N ASP A 22 10.00 9.94 5.18
CA ASP A 22 10.65 11.24 5.41
C ASP A 22 10.75 12.07 4.13
N TYR A 23 10.99 11.43 2.98
CA TYR A 23 10.97 12.09 1.69
C TYR A 23 9.58 12.67 1.41
N PHE A 24 8.52 11.90 1.60
CA PHE A 24 7.15 12.41 1.41
C PHE A 24 6.79 13.53 2.39
N GLN A 25 7.26 13.47 3.65
CA GLN A 25 7.09 14.60 4.58
C GLN A 25 7.78 15.87 4.07
N SER A 26 8.99 15.77 3.51
CA SER A 26 9.70 16.92 2.93
C SER A 26 9.01 17.52 1.70
N LEU A 27 8.22 16.70 0.98
CA LEU A 27 7.35 17.16 -0.11
C LEU A 27 6.04 17.82 0.38
N GLY A 28 5.81 17.89 1.70
CA GLY A 28 4.63 18.50 2.31
C GLY A 28 3.47 17.56 2.57
N PHE A 29 3.65 16.24 2.44
CA PHE A 29 2.62 15.28 2.84
C PHE A 29 2.53 15.23 4.37
N THR A 30 1.30 15.34 4.90
CA THR A 30 1.06 15.39 6.35
C THR A 30 0.89 14.01 6.97
N VAL A 31 0.61 12.99 6.16
CA VAL A 31 0.43 11.61 6.65
C VAL A 31 1.80 10.97 6.85
N LYS A 32 2.12 10.63 8.10
CA LYS A 32 3.33 9.91 8.48
C LYS A 32 3.02 8.44 8.70
N TYR A 33 3.31 7.61 7.71
CA TYR A 33 3.04 6.16 7.79
C TYR A 33 4.10 5.38 8.57
N TYR A 34 5.33 5.87 8.56
CA TYR A 34 6.44 5.28 9.30
C TYR A 34 7.26 6.38 9.97
N ASP A 35 7.65 6.13 11.21
CA ASP A 35 8.52 7.01 11.96
C ASP A 35 9.92 6.39 12.06
N GLN A 36 10.86 6.95 11.30
CA GLN A 36 12.25 6.48 11.24
C GLN A 36 12.97 6.59 12.59
N ALA A 37 12.63 7.57 13.41
CA ALA A 37 13.28 7.78 14.72
C ALA A 37 12.86 6.74 15.76
N THR A 38 11.60 6.30 15.71
CA THR A 38 11.04 5.33 16.66
C THR A 38 10.90 3.92 16.10
N GLY A 39 11.07 3.75 14.79
CA GLY A 39 10.85 2.50 14.07
C GLY A 39 9.39 2.06 14.00
N LYS A 40 8.43 2.96 14.26
CA LYS A 40 7.01 2.61 14.42
C LYS A 40 6.19 2.91 13.16
N PHE A 41 5.31 1.98 12.80
CA PHE A 41 4.33 2.15 11.73
C PHE A 41 2.99 2.66 12.26
N ASP A 42 2.35 3.56 11.53
CA ASP A 42 0.92 3.83 11.68
C ASP A 42 0.10 2.77 10.92
N LYS A 43 -0.07 1.61 11.58
CA LYS A 43 -0.80 0.45 11.02
C LYS A 43 -2.23 0.81 10.59
N ARG A 44 -2.88 1.74 11.32
CA ARG A 44 -4.26 2.15 11.04
C ARG A 44 -4.31 3.00 9.78
N ALA A 45 -3.42 3.98 9.65
CA ALA A 45 -3.34 4.83 8.46
C ALA A 45 -3.00 4.01 7.21
N ILE A 46 -2.06 3.07 7.30
CA ILE A 46 -1.68 2.19 6.17
C ILE A 46 -2.88 1.35 5.71
N LYS A 47 -3.55 0.64 6.63
CA LYS A 47 -4.73 -0.16 6.28
C LYS A 47 -5.88 0.68 5.71
N LYS A 48 -6.09 1.88 6.25
CA LYS A 48 -7.07 2.84 5.72
C LYS A 48 -6.72 3.28 4.29
N ALA A 49 -5.44 3.53 4.00
CA ALA A 49 -4.98 3.90 2.67
C ALA A 49 -5.18 2.75 1.66
N ILE A 50 -4.85 1.51 2.04
CA ILE A 50 -5.11 0.32 1.22
C ILE A 50 -6.62 0.21 0.91
N ASN A 51 -7.48 0.29 1.92
CA ASN A 51 -8.93 0.20 1.71
C ASN A 51 -9.44 1.32 0.78
N ARG A 52 -8.92 2.54 0.90
CA ARG A 52 -9.28 3.63 -0.02
C ARG A 52 -8.86 3.33 -1.46
N ILE A 53 -7.69 2.72 -1.68
CA ILE A 53 -7.25 2.29 -3.01
C ILE A 53 -8.20 1.21 -3.55
N VAL A 54 -8.63 0.26 -2.71
CA VAL A 54 -9.61 -0.77 -3.10
C VAL A 54 -10.93 -0.13 -3.53
N GLU A 55 -11.51 0.74 -2.70
CA GLU A 55 -12.78 1.40 -3.02
C GLU A 55 -12.71 2.23 -4.31
N ASN A 56 -11.60 2.95 -4.53
CA ASN A 56 -11.40 3.75 -5.74
C ASN A 56 -11.26 2.90 -7.02
N ASN A 57 -10.99 1.60 -6.89
CA ASN A 57 -10.79 0.69 -8.02
C ASN A 57 -11.92 -0.35 -8.16
N ARG A 58 -12.84 -0.41 -7.19
CA ARG A 58 -13.90 -1.44 -7.10
C ARG A 58 -14.78 -1.53 -8.34
N ALA A 59 -15.01 -0.40 -9.03
CA ALA A 59 -15.82 -0.37 -10.25
C ALA A 59 -15.25 -1.24 -11.38
N TYR A 60 -13.92 -1.36 -11.47
CA TYR A 60 -13.24 -2.13 -12.52
C TYR A 60 -12.64 -3.44 -12.01
N TYR A 61 -12.42 -3.53 -10.69
CA TYR A 61 -11.80 -4.66 -10.01
C TYR A 61 -12.64 -5.05 -8.78
N PRO A 62 -13.85 -5.61 -8.97
CA PRO A 62 -14.78 -5.87 -7.87
C PRO A 62 -14.25 -6.90 -6.85
N ASN A 63 -13.38 -7.81 -7.31
CA ASN A 63 -12.76 -8.85 -6.49
C ASN A 63 -11.44 -8.41 -5.85
N LEU A 64 -11.03 -7.15 -6.00
CA LEU A 64 -9.79 -6.63 -5.42
C LEU A 64 -9.86 -6.69 -3.89
N ASN A 65 -9.11 -7.64 -3.31
CA ASN A 65 -9.12 -7.88 -1.87
C ASN A 65 -7.70 -8.14 -1.33
N PRO A 66 -6.90 -7.08 -1.09
CA PRO A 66 -5.56 -7.20 -0.54
C PRO A 66 -5.59 -7.83 0.86
N ALA A 67 -4.77 -8.85 1.09
CA ALA A 67 -4.68 -9.57 2.36
C ALA A 67 -3.98 -8.75 3.47
N THR A 68 -4.56 -7.62 3.90
CA THR A 68 -3.97 -6.67 4.86
C THR A 68 -3.67 -7.27 6.25
N GLY A 69 -4.29 -8.39 6.60
CA GLY A 69 -3.99 -9.16 7.82
C GLY A 69 -2.63 -9.84 7.79
N SER A 70 -2.03 -10.04 6.62
CA SER A 70 -0.72 -10.69 6.46
C SER A 70 0.47 -9.72 6.61
N LEU A 71 0.20 -8.41 6.65
CA LEU A 71 1.22 -7.37 6.77
C LEU A 71 1.98 -7.49 8.10
N LYS A 72 3.31 -7.49 8.00
CA LYS A 72 4.24 -7.47 9.13
C LYS A 72 4.69 -6.03 9.36
N PHE A 73 4.73 -5.62 10.62
CA PHE A 73 5.05 -4.24 11.03
C PHE A 73 6.16 -4.22 12.08
N ASP A 74 6.97 -5.29 12.10
CA ASP A 74 8.05 -5.52 13.05
C ASP A 74 9.30 -4.71 12.65
N SER A 75 9.56 -4.61 11.35
CA SER A 75 10.66 -3.83 10.76
C SER A 75 10.29 -3.37 9.34
N LEU A 76 11.05 -2.41 8.78
CA LEU A 76 10.93 -2.01 7.38
C LEU A 76 11.12 -3.18 6.39
N PRO A 77 12.15 -4.04 6.54
CA PRO A 77 12.29 -5.23 5.70
C PRO A 77 11.09 -6.20 5.79
N ASP A 78 10.58 -6.48 6.99
CA ASP A 78 9.42 -7.36 7.18
C ASP A 78 8.16 -6.77 6.54
N PHE A 79 7.95 -5.47 6.72
CA PHE A 79 6.88 -4.74 6.05
C PHE A 79 7.03 -4.79 4.53
N ALA A 80 8.20 -4.46 4.00
CA ALA A 80 8.43 -4.45 2.56
C ALA A 80 8.18 -5.81 1.92
N ARG A 81 8.73 -6.88 2.52
CA ARG A 81 8.50 -8.25 2.05
C ARG A 81 7.02 -8.63 2.09
N SER A 82 6.34 -8.40 3.21
CA SER A 82 4.93 -8.78 3.36
C SER A 82 3.99 -7.95 2.47
N PHE A 83 4.27 -6.66 2.26
CA PHE A 83 3.50 -5.79 1.37
C PHE A 83 3.67 -6.16 -0.10
N LEU A 84 4.89 -6.46 -0.54
CA LEU A 84 5.14 -6.91 -1.92
C LEU A 84 4.52 -8.28 -2.19
N LEU A 85 4.54 -9.20 -1.21
CA LEU A 85 3.81 -10.47 -1.31
C LEU A 85 2.29 -10.27 -1.38
N MET A 86 1.75 -9.30 -0.63
CA MET A 86 0.33 -8.94 -0.72
C MET A 86 -0.03 -8.44 -2.12
N ILE A 87 0.79 -7.56 -2.73
CA ILE A 87 0.57 -7.11 -4.13
C ILE A 87 0.68 -8.28 -5.11
N ARG A 88 1.71 -9.11 -5.01
CA ARG A 88 1.93 -10.28 -5.88
C ARG A 88 0.72 -11.23 -5.90
N ASN A 89 0.03 -11.36 -4.77
CA ASN A 89 -1.07 -12.30 -4.60
C ASN A 89 -2.45 -11.68 -4.88
N LEU A 90 -2.53 -10.47 -5.43
CA LEU A 90 -3.81 -9.86 -5.77
C LEU A 90 -4.50 -10.60 -6.91
N GLU A 91 -5.79 -10.86 -6.74
CA GLU A 91 -6.66 -11.33 -7.81
C GLU A 91 -7.08 -10.16 -8.69
N MET A 92 -6.37 -9.99 -9.81
CA MET A 92 -6.57 -8.89 -10.74
C MET A 92 -7.51 -9.30 -11.88
N VAL A 93 -8.78 -9.54 -11.55
CA VAL A 93 -9.84 -9.79 -12.55
C VAL A 93 -10.50 -8.46 -12.88
N LYS A 94 -10.31 -8.00 -14.12
CA LYS A 94 -10.95 -6.78 -14.62
C LYS A 94 -12.32 -7.12 -15.20
N THR A 95 -13.36 -6.38 -14.82
CA THR A 95 -14.66 -6.41 -15.50
C THR A 95 -14.71 -5.32 -16.57
N ASP A 96 -15.25 -5.68 -17.74
CA ASP A 96 -15.43 -4.78 -18.89
C ASP A 96 -16.61 -3.83 -18.72
#